data_AF-A0AAP5ID77-F1
#
_entry.id   AF-A0AAP5ID77-F1
#
_cell.length_a   1.000
_cell.length_b   1.000
_cell.length_c   1.000
_cell.angle_alpha   90.00
_cell.angle_beta   90.00
_cell.angle_gamma   90.00
#
_symmetry.space_group_name_H-M   'P 1'
#
loop_
_entity.id
_entity.type
_entity.pdbx_description
1 polymer ?
#
loop_
_entity_poly.entity_id
_entity_poly.type
_entity_poly.pdbx_seq_one_letter_code
_entity_poly.pdbx_strand_id
1 'polypeptide(L)'
;MISGTFGDEGELFFEIDLIAADGLELPVDALFDTGFSSWLAINDQDLEALGWFYVEQQTMRTAQGESDFEIYLGKVRIDGQAFNIPIHVGQGLSEVLLGRQWLKTRRLVVDIPSGVLMLGG
;
A
#
# COMPACT_ATOMS: atom_id res chain seq x y z
N MET A 1 -13.00 2.37 10.62
CA MET A 1 -13.06 1.53 9.42
C MET A 1 -13.14 2.47 8.23
N ILE A 2 -12.37 2.22 7.16
CA ILE A 2 -12.41 3.03 5.94
C ILE A 2 -13.26 2.34 4.87
N SER A 3 -13.97 3.14 4.09
CA SER A 3 -14.67 2.72 2.88
C SER A 3 -13.74 2.83 1.68
N GLY A 4 -13.86 1.90 0.75
CA GLY A 4 -13.14 1.93 -0.52
C GLY A 4 -14.07 2.14 -1.71
N THR A 5 -13.47 2.19 -2.89
CA THR A 5 -14.17 2.26 -4.18
C THR A 5 -13.75 1.11 -5.09
N PHE A 6 -14.68 0.67 -5.94
CA PHE A 6 -14.37 -0.31 -6.97
C PHE A 6 -13.88 0.41 -8.24
N GLY A 7 -12.80 -0.06 -8.84
CA GLY A 7 -12.38 0.35 -10.18
C GLY A 7 -13.24 -0.27 -11.27
N ASP A 8 -12.98 0.11 -12.53
CA ASP A 8 -13.76 -0.32 -13.69
C ASP A 8 -13.66 -1.84 -13.95
N GLU A 9 -12.56 -2.48 -13.54
CA GLU A 9 -12.36 -3.94 -13.65
C GLU A 9 -12.53 -4.66 -12.30
N GLY A 10 -13.08 -3.98 -11.30
CA GLY A 10 -13.33 -4.53 -9.96
C GLY A 10 -12.13 -4.43 -9.01
N GLU A 11 -11.17 -3.56 -9.33
CA GLU A 11 -10.06 -3.18 -8.46
C GLU A 11 -10.57 -2.65 -7.11
N LEU A 12 -9.78 -2.85 -6.06
CA LEU A 12 -10.18 -2.50 -4.69
C LEU A 12 -9.37 -1.29 -4.23
N PHE A 13 -9.88 -0.08 -4.40
CA PHE A 13 -9.16 1.13 -4.02
C PHE A 13 -9.53 1.60 -2.62
N PHE A 14 -8.53 2.08 -1.89
CA PHE A 14 -8.69 2.75 -0.60
C PHE A 14 -7.83 4.00 -0.55
N GLU A 15 -8.42 5.13 -0.15
CA GLU A 15 -7.66 6.34 0.18
C GLU A 15 -6.89 6.11 1.49
N ILE A 16 -5.58 6.36 1.46
CA ILE A 16 -4.68 6.34 2.61
C ILE A 16 -3.77 7.57 2.55
N ASP A 17 -3.18 7.97 3.68
CA ASP A 17 -2.12 8.98 3.65
C ASP A 17 -0.75 8.31 3.67
N LEU A 18 0.13 8.71 2.76
CA LEU A 18 1.58 8.56 2.93
C LEU A 18 2.07 9.77 3.74
N ILE A 19 2.82 9.52 4.82
CA ILE A 19 3.35 10.58 5.68
C ILE A 19 4.84 10.71 5.44
N ALA A 20 5.26 11.80 4.81
CA ALA A 20 6.66 12.11 4.56
C ALA A 20 7.43 12.38 5.87
N ALA A 21 8.76 12.34 5.81
CA ALA A 21 9.63 12.53 6.97
C ALA A 21 9.52 13.94 7.60
N ASP A 22 9.10 14.94 6.84
CA ASP A 22 8.82 16.30 7.32
C ASP A 22 7.41 16.44 7.94
N GLY A 23 6.60 15.38 7.90
CA GLY A 23 5.23 15.34 8.41
C GLY A 23 4.17 15.73 7.40
N LEU A 24 4.51 16.02 6.14
CA LEU A 24 3.53 16.23 5.08
C LEU A 24 2.71 14.95 4.86
N GLU A 25 1.40 15.12 4.79
CA GLU A 25 0.45 14.03 4.57
C GLU A 25 -0.06 14.11 3.13
N LEU A 26 0.21 13.04 2.37
CA LEU A 26 -0.11 12.93 0.96
C LEU A 26 -1.21 11.87 0.79
N PRO A 27 -2.47 12.27 0.58
CA PRO A 27 -3.55 11.33 0.31
C PRO A 27 -3.33 10.67 -1.07
N VAL A 28 -3.44 9.35 -1.12
CA VAL A 28 -3.31 8.55 -2.34
C VAL A 28 -4.39 7.48 -2.39
N ASP A 29 -4.92 7.22 -3.59
CA ASP A 29 -5.73 6.03 -3.84
C ASP A 29 -4.80 4.82 -4.01
N ALA A 30 -4.85 3.91 -3.04
CA ALA A 30 -4.04 2.70 -3.05
C ALA A 30 -4.87 1.48 -3.47
N LEU A 31 -4.32 0.70 -4.40
CA LEU A 31 -4.87 -0.56 -4.86
C LEU A 31 -4.61 -1.67 -3.85
N PHE A 32 -5.66 -2.27 -3.29
CA PHE A 32 -5.53 -3.44 -2.44
C PHE A 32 -5.30 -4.71 -3.28
N ASP A 33 -4.04 -5.11 -3.41
CA ASP A 33 -3.62 -6.29 -4.14
C ASP A 33 -3.54 -7.51 -3.19
N THR A 34 -4.50 -8.43 -3.33
CA THR A 34 -4.54 -9.67 -2.55
C THR A 34 -3.43 -10.67 -2.92
N GLY A 35 -2.83 -10.53 -4.11
CA GLY A 35 -1.65 -11.26 -4.57
C GLY A 35 -0.35 -10.74 -3.96
N PHE A 36 -0.33 -9.50 -3.48
CA PHE A 36 0.83 -8.90 -2.84
C PHE A 36 0.93 -9.28 -1.36
N SER A 37 2.06 -9.87 -0.97
CA SER A 37 2.24 -10.50 0.34
C SER A 37 2.75 -9.57 1.45
N SER A 38 3.28 -8.40 1.10
CA SER A 38 3.87 -7.43 2.04
C SER A 38 2.86 -6.37 2.49
N TRP A 39 3.31 -5.28 3.13
CA TRP A 39 2.44 -4.22 3.65
C TRP A 39 2.02 -3.22 2.57
N LEU A 40 3.00 -2.60 1.92
CA LEU A 40 2.78 -1.57 0.92
C LEU A 40 3.93 -1.53 -0.08
N ALA A 41 3.62 -1.20 -1.34
CA ALA A 41 4.61 -0.90 -2.37
C ALA A 41 4.32 0.43 -3.06
N ILE A 42 5.38 1.16 -3.41
CA ILE A 42 5.31 2.42 -4.17
C ILE A 42 6.29 2.42 -5.33
N ASN A 43 6.05 3.31 -6.28
CA ASN A 43 6.99 3.60 -7.36
C ASN A 43 8.23 4.35 -6.80
N ASP A 44 9.40 4.10 -7.36
CA ASP A 44 10.65 4.76 -6.98
C ASP A 44 10.64 6.28 -7.26
N GLN A 45 9.83 6.73 -8.23
CA GLN A 45 9.66 8.15 -8.55
C GLN A 45 9.00 8.94 -7.41
N ASP A 46 8.19 8.29 -6.57
CA ASP A 46 7.49 8.95 -5.46
C ASP A 46 8.37 9.03 -4.20
N LEU A 47 9.41 8.20 -4.11
CA LEU A 47 10.20 8.01 -2.90
C LEU A 47 10.96 9.27 -2.48
N GLU A 48 11.56 10.00 -3.43
CA GLU A 48 12.46 11.13 -3.13
C GLU A 48 11.73 12.21 -2.31
N ALA A 49 10.47 12.48 -2.63
CA ALA A 49 9.65 13.46 -1.93
C ALA A 49 9.24 13.02 -0.51
N LEU A 50 9.25 11.72 -0.22
CA LEU A 50 8.80 11.16 1.07
C LEU A 50 9.90 11.19 2.14
N GLY A 51 11.18 11.19 1.73
CA GLY A 51 12.31 11.26 2.64
C GLY A 51 12.41 10.10 3.63
N TRP A 52 11.85 8.94 3.30
CA TRP A 52 11.86 7.76 4.16
C TRP A 52 13.25 7.13 4.29
N PHE A 53 13.46 6.40 5.38
CA PHE A 53 14.77 5.82 5.71
C PHE A 53 14.95 4.46 5.02
N TYR A 54 16.02 4.32 4.23
CA TYR A 54 16.41 3.05 3.63
C TYR A 54 16.77 2.02 4.71
N VAL A 55 16.24 0.80 4.60
CA VAL A 55 16.49 -0.29 5.55
C VAL A 55 17.41 -1.33 4.93
N GLU A 56 16.98 -1.94 3.83
CA GLU A 56 17.69 -3.05 3.18
C GLU A 56 17.18 -3.26 1.74
N GLN A 57 17.78 -4.20 1.02
CA GLN A 57 17.28 -4.68 -0.27
C GLN A 57 16.83 -6.13 -0.10
N GLN A 58 15.70 -6.48 -0.69
CA GLN A 58 15.13 -7.81 -0.64
C GLN A 58 14.80 -8.33 -2.05
N THR A 59 15.30 -9.52 -2.38
CA THR A 59 14.87 -10.25 -3.59
C THR A 59 13.52 -10.91 -3.33
N MET A 60 12.55 -10.65 -4.20
CA MET A 60 11.21 -11.21 -4.15
C MET A 60 10.89 -11.96 -5.44
N ARG A 61 10.06 -13.00 -5.32
CA ARG A 61 9.47 -13.68 -6.47
C ARG A 61 8.16 -12.99 -6.85
N THR A 62 8.17 -12.32 -8.00
CA THR A 62 7.02 -11.66 -8.62
C THR A 62 6.43 -12.54 -9.72
N ALA A 63 5.34 -12.07 -10.34
CA ALA A 63 4.79 -12.71 -11.53
C ALA A 63 5.76 -12.71 -12.73
N GLN A 64 6.73 -11.78 -12.75
CA GLN A 64 7.72 -11.64 -13.82
C GLN A 64 9.03 -12.40 -13.56
N GLY A 65 9.17 -13.03 -12.39
CA GLY A 65 10.38 -13.75 -11.98
C GLY A 65 10.92 -13.22 -10.65
N GLU A 66 12.23 -13.38 -10.42
CA GLU A 66 12.88 -12.75 -9.27
C GLU A 66 13.15 -11.28 -9.57
N SER A 67 12.91 -10.41 -8.58
CA SER A 67 13.12 -8.98 -8.69
C SER A 67 13.59 -8.44 -7.36
N ASP A 68 14.53 -7.50 -7.41
CA ASP A 68 15.04 -6.84 -6.21
C ASP A 68 14.20 -5.60 -5.89
N PHE A 69 13.83 -5.48 -4.63
CA PHE A 69 13.12 -4.32 -4.09
C PHE A 69 13.95 -3.68 -3.01
N GLU A 70 14.04 -2.35 -3.03
CA GLU A 70 14.55 -1.60 -1.89
C GLU A 70 13.45 -1.48 -0.84
N ILE A 71 13.80 -1.67 0.42
CA ILE A 71 12.89 -1.59 1.55
C ILE A 71 13.17 -0.34 2.34
N TYR A 72 12.14 0.48 2.54
CA TYR A 72 12.20 1.70 3.33
C TYR A 72 11.30 1.59 4.56
N LEU A 73 11.69 2.23 5.66
CA LEU A 73 10.80 2.43 6.80
C LEU A 73 9.94 3.66 6.52
N GLY A 74 8.72 3.42 6.05
CA GLY A 74 7.76 4.47 5.76
C GLY A 74 6.71 4.62 6.84
N LYS A 75 5.99 5.74 6.77
CA LYS A 75 4.89 6.05 7.67
C LYS A 75 3.61 6.28 6.88
N VAL A 76 2.52 5.63 7.28
CA VAL A 76 1.23 5.74 6.59
C VAL A 76 0.10 5.92 7.58
N ARG A 77 -1.00 6.54 7.15
CA ARG A 77 -2.25 6.59 7.91
C ARG A 77 -3.34 5.79 7.22
N ILE A 78 -3.97 4.92 8.00
CA ILE A 78 -5.14 4.15 7.61
C ILE A 78 -6.13 4.27 8.75
N ASP A 79 -7.37 4.67 8.45
CA ASP A 79 -8.43 4.77 9.44
C ASP A 79 -8.11 5.72 10.61
N GLY A 80 -7.50 6.88 10.29
CA GLY A 80 -7.08 7.85 11.30
C GLY A 80 -5.83 7.46 12.11
N GLN A 81 -5.36 6.21 12.02
CA GLN A 81 -4.23 5.70 12.77
C GLN A 81 -2.95 5.68 11.91
N ALA A 82 -1.85 6.17 12.47
CA ALA A 82 -0.54 6.15 11.82
C ALA A 82 0.25 4.88 12.15
N PHE A 83 0.96 4.34 11.16
CA PHE A 83 1.79 3.13 11.26
C PHE A 83 3.15 3.38 10.65
N ASN A 84 4.21 2.92 11.31
CA ASN A 84 5.53 2.77 10.70
C ASN A 84 5.65 1.33 10.20
N ILE A 85 5.89 1.15 8.91
CA ILE A 85 5.90 -0.16 8.24
C ILE A 85 7.03 -0.23 7.20
N PRO A 86 7.51 -1.45 6.87
CA PRO A 86 8.40 -1.60 5.73
C PRO A 86 7.62 -1.43 4.43
N ILE A 87 8.13 -0.57 3.57
CA ILE A 87 7.59 -0.22 2.25
C ILE A 87 8.52 -0.79 1.19
N HIS A 88 7.96 -1.49 0.21
CA HIS A 88 8.71 -1.99 -0.93
C HIS A 88 8.72 -0.91 -2.01
N VAL A 89 9.90 -0.55 -2.49
CA VAL A 89 10.07 0.42 -3.57
C VAL A 89 10.53 -0.33 -4.80
N GLY A 90 9.80 -0.18 -5.90
CA GLY A 90 10.07 -0.86 -7.16
C GLY A 90 9.78 0.03 -8.36
N GLN A 91 10.36 -0.32 -9.50
CA GLN A 91 10.18 0.43 -10.75
C GLN A 91 8.93 -0.01 -11.49
N GLY A 92 8.24 0.95 -12.12
CA GLY A 92 7.13 0.67 -13.03
C GLY A 92 5.81 0.27 -12.37
N LEU A 93 5.65 0.56 -11.08
CA LEU A 93 4.36 0.45 -10.38
C LEU A 93 3.48 1.64 -10.79
N SER A 94 2.29 1.37 -11.34
CA SER A 94 1.30 2.40 -11.72
C SER A 94 0.52 2.93 -10.52
N GLU A 95 0.25 2.07 -9.53
CA GLU A 95 -0.49 2.39 -8.31
C GLU A 95 0.35 2.12 -7.06
N VAL A 96 0.02 2.81 -5.97
CA VAL A 96 0.42 2.39 -4.63
C VAL A 96 -0.31 1.09 -4.30
N LEU A 97 0.42 0.03 -3.93
CA LEU A 97 -0.18 -1.26 -3.61
C LEU A 97 -0.33 -1.43 -2.09
N LEU A 98 -1.52 -1.78 -1.62
CA LEU A 98 -1.79 -2.28 -0.27
C LEU A 98 -1.83 -3.80 -0.29
N GLY A 99 -0.98 -4.45 0.51
CA GLY A 99 -0.86 -5.90 0.51
C GLY A 99 -1.61 -6.61 1.63
N ARG A 100 -1.69 -7.93 1.52
CA ARG A 100 -2.45 -8.80 2.43
C ARG A 100 -1.88 -8.88 3.85
N GLN A 101 -0.70 -8.33 4.11
CA GLN A 101 -0.13 -8.27 5.46
C GLN A 101 -1.04 -7.49 6.44
N TRP A 102 -1.79 -6.49 5.94
CA TRP A 102 -2.80 -5.78 6.71
C TRP A 102 -3.91 -6.69 7.26
N LEU A 103 -4.23 -7.78 6.55
CA LEU A 103 -5.30 -8.72 6.92
C LEU A 103 -4.98 -9.55 8.16
N LYS A 104 -3.74 -9.50 8.66
CA LYS A 104 -3.38 -10.11 9.95
C LYS A 104 -4.03 -9.41 11.14
N THR A 105 -4.43 -8.14 10.97
CA THR A 105 -4.99 -7.29 12.03
C THR A 105 -6.27 -6.57 11.62
N ARG A 106 -6.60 -6.56 10.33
CA ARG A 106 -7.79 -5.90 9.78
C ARG A 106 -8.63 -6.89 9.01
N ARG A 107 -9.92 -6.58 8.92
CA ARG A 107 -10.91 -7.25 8.10
C ARG A 107 -11.13 -6.45 6.82
N LEU A 108 -10.92 -7.11 5.68
CA LEU A 108 -11.38 -6.66 4.38
C LEU A 108 -12.78 -7.26 4.15
N VAL A 109 -13.73 -6.42 3.77
CA VAL A 109 -15.08 -6.81 3.34
C VAL A 109 -15.26 -6.37 1.90
N VAL A 110 -15.53 -7.33 1.02
CA VAL A 110 -15.80 -7.09 -0.41
C VAL A 110 -17.13 -7.74 -0.74
N ASP A 111 -18.12 -6.93 -1.09
CA ASP A 111 -19.43 -7.36 -1.57
C ASP A 111 -19.81 -6.47 -2.76
N ILE A 112 -19.40 -6.94 -3.95
CA ILE A 112 -19.60 -6.23 -5.21
C ILE A 112 -21.09 -6.04 -5.54
N PRO A 113 -21.99 -7.05 -5.40
CA PRO A 113 -23.41 -6.85 -5.68
C PRO A 113 -24.07 -5.75 -4.85
N SER A 114 -23.62 -5.54 -3.60
CA SER A 114 -24.12 -4.46 -2.74
C SER A 114 -23.27 -3.18 -2.80
N GLY A 115 -22.19 -3.16 -3.57
CA GLY A 115 -21.27 -2.02 -3.67
C GLY A 115 -20.49 -1.74 -2.38
N VAL A 116 -20.31 -2.75 -1.52
CA VAL A 116 -19.60 -2.59 -0.24
C VAL A 116 -18.14 -3.00 -0.39
N LEU A 117 -17.25 -2.03 -0.18
CA LEU A 117 -15.83 -2.24 0.00
C LEU A 117 -15.38 -1.55 1.29
N MET A 118 -14.87 -2.31 2.26
CA MET A 118 -14.43 -1.77 3.55
C MET A 118 -13.17 -2.45 4.06
N LEU A 119 -12.31 -1.68 4.71
CA LEU A 119 -11.13 -2.16 5.42
C LEU A 119 -11.13 -1.59 6.85
N GLY A 120 -11.10 -2.44 7.86
CA GLY A 120 -11.06 -1.99 9.26
C GLY A 120 -10.95 -3.14 10.25
N GLY A 121 -10.67 -2.84 11.51
CA GLY A 121 -10.52 -3.82 12.58
C GLY A 121 -10.85 -3.19 13.92
#